data_AF-A0A7W1NLA4-F1
#
_entry.id   AF-A0A7W1NLA4-F1
#
_cell.length_a   1.000
_cell.length_b   1.000
_cell.length_c   1.000
_cell.angle_alpha   90.00
_cell.angle_beta   90.00
_cell.angle_gamma   90.00
#
_symmetry.space_group_name_H-M   'P 1'
#
loop_
_entity.id
_entity.type
_entity.pdbx_description
1 polymer ?
#
loop_
_entity_poly.entity_id
_entity_poly.type
_entity_poly.pdbx_seq_one_letter_code
_entity_poly.pdbx_strand_id
1 'polypeptide(L)'
;MVQLVKQEAQQWVMQRWVLSGSCSSVRYLLNVTQGLGTTINTAYIERLNATFRAHLAPFARRTRCPARHLQTVAERVFLVGCLYNFCWRHASLASKTPAMVAGLTDHCWSLEEFLGARLLPHWASTT
;
A
#
# COMPACT_ATOMS: atom_id res chain seq x y z
N MET A 1 10.25 7.99 4.39
CA MET A 1 9.75 7.04 5.43
C MET A 1 9.28 7.88 6.63
N VAL A 2 8.13 7.57 7.22
CA VAL A 2 7.60 8.33 8.37
C VAL A 2 7.48 7.40 9.57
N GLN A 3 7.97 7.84 10.73
CA GLN A 3 7.85 7.09 11.97
C GLN A 3 6.77 7.74 12.84
N LEU A 4 5.82 6.92 13.28
CA LEU A 4 4.87 7.27 14.33
C LEU A 4 5.42 6.82 15.67
N VAL A 5 5.60 7.77 16.59
CA VAL A 5 5.95 7.48 17.98
C VAL A 5 4.73 7.79 18.83
N LYS A 6 4.21 6.77 19.50
CA LYS A 6 3.18 6.92 20.53
C LYS A 6 3.88 7.09 21.87
N GLN A 7 3.64 8.20 22.55
CA GLN A 7 4.08 8.40 23.93
C GLN A 7 2.89 8.27 24.86
N GLU A 8 3.06 7.48 25.91
CA GLU A 8 2.12 7.38 27.02
C GLU A 8 2.41 8.54 27.98
N ALA A 9 1.65 9.62 27.83
CA ALA A 9 1.38 10.57 28.90
C ALA A 9 -0.05 10.27 29.41
N GLN A 10 -0.60 11.05 30.35
CA GLN A 10 -2.01 10.90 30.75
C GLN A 10 -3.02 10.92 29.57
N GLN A 11 -2.58 11.31 28.36
CA GLN A 11 -3.24 11.08 27.07
C GLN A 11 -2.26 10.55 25.99
N TRP A 12 -2.76 9.81 25.00
CA TRP A 12 -1.97 9.32 23.87
C TRP A 12 -1.54 10.46 22.95
N VAL A 13 -0.25 10.76 22.91
CA VAL A 13 0.31 11.74 21.98
C VAL A 13 0.99 11.02 20.80
N MET A 14 0.58 11.38 19.58
CA MET A 14 1.21 10.88 18.35
C MET A 14 2.19 11.90 17.78
N GLN A 15 3.48 11.56 17.83
CA GLN A 15 4.53 12.32 17.15
C GLN A 15 4.87 11.68 15.80
N ARG A 16 5.16 12.52 14.79
CA ARG A 16 5.46 12.09 13.43
C ARG A 16 6.84 12.60 13.02
N TRP A 17 7.71 11.70 12.63
CA TRP A 17 9.07 12.02 12.20
C TRP A 17 9.24 11.65 10.74
N VAL A 18 9.73 12.59 9.92
CA VAL A 18 10.14 12.30 8.53
C VAL A 18 11.57 11.77 8.58
N LEU A 19 11.74 10.48 8.37
CA LEU A 19 13.05 9.80 8.40
C LEU A 19 13.81 9.93 7.08
N SER A 20 13.11 10.20 5.97
CA SER A 20 13.72 10.36 4.66
C SER A 20 12.86 11.26 3.78
N GLY A 21 13.52 12.16 3.05
CA GLY A 21 12.91 13.26 2.30
C GLY A 21 12.95 14.59 3.06
N SER A 22 12.40 15.64 2.43
CA SER A 22 12.27 16.96 3.03
C SER A 22 10.85 17.21 3.53
N CYS A 23 10.71 17.85 4.70
CA CYS A 23 9.42 18.30 5.23
C CYS A 23 8.68 19.23 4.24
N SER A 24 9.42 20.04 3.47
CA SER A 24 8.87 20.94 2.45
C SER A 24 8.22 20.15 1.32
N SER A 25 8.90 19.11 0.83
CA SER A 25 8.37 18.22 -0.21
C SER A 25 7.14 17.46 0.27
N VAL A 26 7.16 16.99 1.52
CA VAL A 26 5.99 16.32 2.12
C VAL A 26 4.80 17.30 2.22
N ARG A 27 5.03 18.54 2.68
CA ARG A 27 3.98 19.56 2.75
C ARG A 27 3.39 19.86 1.37
N TYR A 28 4.26 20.02 0.37
CA TYR A 28 3.86 20.22 -1.02
C TYR A 28 3.00 19.07 -1.54
N LEU A 29 3.45 17.82 -1.34
CA LEU A 29 2.71 16.64 -1.77
C LEU A 29 1.36 16.52 -1.05
N LEU A 30 1.28 16.79 0.25
CA LEU A 30 0.02 16.79 0.98
C LEU A 30 -0.96 17.83 0.41
N ASN A 31 -0.45 19.02 0.07
CA ASN A 31 -1.27 20.08 -0.52
C ASN A 31 -1.81 19.69 -1.91
N VAL A 32 -0.95 19.09 -2.75
CA VAL A 32 -1.32 18.71 -4.13
C VAL A 32 -2.20 17.46 -4.17
N THR A 33 -1.98 16.48 -3.27
CA THR A 33 -2.64 15.17 -3.35
C THR A 33 -3.89 15.06 -2.49
N GLN A 34 -3.94 15.70 -1.32
CA GLN A 34 -4.99 15.39 -0.34
C GLN A 34 -6.05 16.46 -0.17
N GLY A 35 -5.83 17.74 -0.47
CA GLY A 35 -6.85 18.82 -0.45
C GLY A 35 -7.70 18.98 0.83
N LEU A 36 -7.54 18.10 1.82
CA LEU A 36 -8.44 17.80 2.92
C LEU A 36 -7.68 17.66 4.25
N GLY A 37 -6.35 17.89 4.28
CA GLY A 37 -5.58 17.84 5.51
C GLY A 37 -4.11 18.21 5.38
N THR A 38 -3.53 18.67 6.50
CA THR A 38 -2.11 19.02 6.64
C THR A 38 -1.28 17.91 7.29
N THR A 39 -1.89 16.77 7.58
CA THR A 39 -1.32 15.70 8.42
C THR A 39 -1.05 14.44 7.62
N ILE A 40 0.14 13.87 7.77
CA ILE A 40 0.50 12.59 7.16
C ILE A 40 -0.35 11.47 7.78
N ASN A 41 -1.14 10.80 6.95
CA ASN A 41 -1.92 9.63 7.32
C ASN A 41 -1.20 8.34 6.90
N THR A 42 -0.89 7.48 7.87
CA THR A 42 -0.26 6.17 7.64
C THR A 42 -1.26 5.01 7.59
N ALA A 43 -2.54 5.25 7.94
CA ALA A 43 -3.56 4.20 8.02
C ALA A 43 -3.72 3.44 6.70
N TYR A 44 -3.56 4.13 5.56
CA TYR A 44 -3.64 3.50 4.23
C TYR A 44 -2.52 2.48 4.00
N ILE A 45 -1.26 2.87 4.25
CA ILE A 45 -0.11 1.97 4.06
C ILE A 45 -0.09 0.87 5.13
N GLU A 46 -0.52 1.16 6.34
CA GLU A 46 -0.64 0.17 7.42
C GLU A 46 -1.69 -0.91 7.10
N ARG A 47 -2.84 -0.51 6.53
CA ARG A 47 -3.86 -1.46 6.04
C ARG A 47 -3.30 -2.36 4.96
N LEU A 48 -2.61 -1.80 3.97
CA LEU A 48 -1.98 -2.58 2.90
C LEU A 48 -0.90 -3.53 3.45
N ASN A 49 -0.09 -3.08 4.40
CA ASN A 49 0.90 -3.93 5.08
C ASN A 49 0.25 -5.05 5.90
N ALA A 50 -0.91 -4.81 6.51
CA ALA A 50 -1.68 -5.86 7.17
C ALA A 50 -2.18 -6.89 6.15
N THR A 51 -2.68 -6.45 4.99
CA THR A 51 -3.04 -7.35 3.88
C THR A 51 -1.85 -8.18 3.43
N PHE A 52 -0.67 -7.60 3.22
CA PHE A 52 0.52 -8.37 2.85
C PHE A 52 0.86 -9.43 3.89
N ARG A 53 0.82 -9.10 5.19
CA ARG A 53 1.08 -10.09 6.26
C ARG A 53 0.04 -11.22 6.30
N ALA A 54 -1.21 -10.93 5.93
CA ALA A 54 -2.27 -11.92 5.89
C ALA A 54 -2.17 -12.85 4.67
N HIS A 55 -1.73 -12.34 3.52
CA HIS A 55 -1.75 -13.08 2.25
C HIS A 55 -0.38 -13.63 1.82
N LEU A 56 0.73 -13.14 2.37
CA LEU A 56 2.08 -13.57 2.01
C LEU A 56 2.70 -14.38 3.15
N ALA A 57 2.81 -15.69 2.93
CA ALA A 57 3.44 -16.60 3.90
C ALA A 57 4.84 -16.17 4.37
N PRO A 58 5.72 -15.58 3.53
CA PRO A 58 7.01 -15.06 4.00
C PRO A 58 6.91 -13.94 5.04
N PHE A 59 5.78 -13.23 5.11
CA PHE A 59 5.57 -12.09 6.02
C PHE A 59 4.85 -12.50 7.31
N ALA A 60 4.41 -13.76 7.42
CA ALA A 60 3.86 -14.28 8.65
C ALA A 60 4.96 -14.40 9.72
N ARG A 61 4.61 -14.07 10.97
CA ARG A 61 5.53 -14.20 12.12
C ARG A 61 5.91 -15.66 12.30
N ARG A 62 7.22 -15.94 12.43
CA ARG A 62 7.78 -17.30 12.57
C ARG A 62 7.36 -18.23 11.42
N THR A 63 7.28 -17.70 10.21
CA THR A 63 6.98 -18.48 9.02
C THR A 63 7.99 -19.62 8.80
N ARG A 64 7.50 -20.74 8.27
CA ARG A 64 8.32 -21.86 7.80
C ARG A 64 8.72 -21.72 6.31
N CYS A 65 8.26 -20.65 5.66
CA CYS A 65 8.46 -20.39 4.24
C CYS A 65 9.13 -19.01 4.03
N PRO A 66 10.34 -18.76 4.57
CA PRO A 66 11.03 -17.50 4.33
C PRO A 66 11.39 -17.37 2.85
N ALA A 67 11.21 -16.18 2.30
CA ALA A 67 11.70 -15.87 0.97
C ALA A 67 13.24 -15.72 1.01
N ARG A 68 13.93 -16.34 0.06
CA ARG A 68 15.40 -16.33 -0.02
C ARG A 68 15.95 -15.25 -0.96
N HIS A 69 15.11 -14.72 -1.84
CA HIS A 69 15.47 -13.70 -2.81
C HIS A 69 14.54 -12.49 -2.67
N LEU A 70 15.13 -11.29 -2.71
CA LEU A 70 14.38 -10.04 -2.68
C LEU A 70 13.44 -9.90 -3.87
N GLN A 71 13.84 -10.39 -5.05
CA GLN A 71 13.00 -10.39 -6.24
C GLN A 71 11.67 -11.13 -6.00
N THR A 72 11.71 -12.32 -5.39
CA THR A 72 10.50 -13.07 -5.04
C THR A 72 9.59 -12.31 -4.08
N VAL A 73 10.16 -11.55 -3.14
CA VAL A 73 9.38 -10.68 -2.26
C VAL A 73 8.74 -9.55 -3.06
N ALA A 74 9.50 -8.88 -3.92
CA ALA A 74 9.02 -7.77 -4.74
C ALA A 74 7.87 -8.20 -5.65
N GLU A 75 8.01 -9.32 -6.36
CA GLU A 75 6.98 -9.88 -7.25
C GLU A 75 5.70 -10.23 -6.48
N ARG A 76 5.83 -10.86 -5.30
CA ARG A 76 4.68 -11.24 -4.46
C ARG A 76 3.95 -10.02 -3.89
N VAL A 77 4.68 -9.04 -3.41
CA VAL A 77 4.12 -7.77 -2.90
C VAL A 77 3.45 -7.02 -4.04
N PHE A 78 4.07 -6.96 -5.21
CA PHE A 78 3.50 -6.32 -6.40
C PHE A 78 2.18 -6.98 -6.80
N LEU A 79 2.16 -8.31 -6.95
CA LEU A 79 0.95 -9.05 -7.33
C LEU A 79 -0.18 -8.82 -6.31
N VAL A 80 0.06 -9.06 -5.02
CA VAL A 80 -0.98 -8.86 -3.99
C VAL A 80 -1.43 -7.41 -3.92
N GLY A 81 -0.51 -6.46 -4.10
CA GLY A 81 -0.81 -5.03 -4.12
C GLY A 81 -1.74 -4.69 -5.28
N CYS A 82 -1.51 -5.25 -6.47
CA CYS A 82 -2.38 -5.03 -7.60
C CYS A 82 -3.77 -5.66 -7.37
N LEU A 83 -3.84 -6.91 -6.92
CA LEU A 83 -5.12 -7.57 -6.64
C LEU A 83 -5.94 -6.80 -5.58
N TYR A 84 -5.27 -6.31 -4.54
CA TYR A 84 -5.91 -5.47 -3.51
C TYR A 84 -6.53 -4.19 -4.10
N ASN A 85 -5.84 -3.54 -5.05
CA ASN A 85 -6.27 -2.27 -5.64
C ASN A 85 -7.30 -2.44 -6.76
N PHE A 86 -7.19 -3.48 -7.59
CA PHE A 86 -7.99 -3.63 -8.82
C PHE A 86 -9.07 -4.70 -8.74
N CYS A 87 -8.84 -5.79 -7.99
CA CYS A 87 -9.70 -6.97 -8.01
C CYS A 87 -10.53 -7.17 -6.73
N TRP A 88 -10.07 -6.66 -5.59
CA TRP A 88 -10.76 -6.84 -4.32
C TRP A 88 -11.64 -5.65 -3.97
N ARG A 89 -12.92 -5.93 -3.70
CA ARG A 89 -13.89 -4.96 -3.20
C ARG A 89 -13.74 -4.78 -1.70
N HIS A 90 -13.85 -3.54 -1.23
CA HIS A 90 -13.72 -3.22 0.20
C HIS A 90 -15.03 -2.66 0.73
N ALA A 91 -15.51 -3.23 1.83
CA ALA A 91 -16.74 -2.76 2.48
C ALA A 91 -16.65 -1.29 2.91
N SER A 92 -15.47 -0.84 3.38
CA SER A 92 -15.21 0.55 3.75
C SER A 92 -15.26 1.53 2.58
N LEU A 93 -15.27 1.03 1.35
CA LEU A 93 -15.36 1.81 0.10
C LEU A 93 -16.68 1.57 -0.62
N ALA A 94 -17.76 1.25 0.12
CA ALA A 94 -19.07 0.92 -0.44
C ALA A 94 -19.00 -0.19 -1.52
N SER A 95 -18.22 -1.24 -1.23
CA SER A 95 -18.01 -2.39 -2.12
C SER A 95 -17.36 -2.04 -3.48
N LYS A 96 -16.63 -0.93 -3.55
CA LYS A 96 -15.73 -0.58 -4.66
C LYS A 96 -14.30 -1.02 -4.37
N THR A 97 -13.48 -1.09 -5.41
CA THR A 97 -12.04 -1.31 -5.28
C THR A 97 -11.31 0.03 -5.06
N PRO A 98 -10.10 0.05 -4.47
CA PRO A 98 -9.34 1.27 -4.30
C PRO A 98 -9.05 1.97 -5.63
N ALA A 99 -8.76 1.23 -6.70
CA ALA A 99 -8.54 1.79 -8.03
C ALA A 99 -9.80 2.46 -8.59
N MET A 100 -10.99 1.91 -8.32
CA MET A 100 -12.25 2.57 -8.69
C MET A 100 -12.46 3.88 -7.93
N VAL A 101 -12.21 3.91 -6.63
CA VAL A 101 -12.35 5.13 -5.82
C VAL A 101 -11.33 6.19 -6.23
N ALA A 102 -10.14 5.77 -6.64
CA ALA A 102 -9.11 6.65 -7.18
C ALA A 102 -9.39 7.11 -8.64
N GLY A 103 -10.43 6.61 -9.30
CA GLY A 103 -10.75 6.95 -10.68
C GLY A 103 -9.78 6.36 -11.72
N LEU A 104 -9.00 5.35 -11.36
CA LEU A 104 -8.06 4.68 -12.28
C LEU A 104 -8.75 3.65 -13.18
N THR A 105 -9.93 3.18 -12.77
CA THR A 105 -10.78 2.24 -13.49
C THR A 105 -12.23 2.50 -13.11
N ASP A 106 -13.17 2.18 -13.98
CA ASP A 106 -14.62 2.31 -13.76
C ASP A 106 -15.26 1.02 -13.24
N HIS A 107 -14.56 -0.11 -13.30
CA HIS A 107 -15.04 -1.42 -12.90
C HIS A 107 -14.04 -2.17 -12.00
N CYS A 108 -14.55 -3.25 -11.39
CA CYS A 108 -13.75 -4.19 -10.62
C CYS A 108 -13.19 -5.25 -11.56
N TRP A 109 -11.88 -5.41 -11.57
CA TRP A 109 -11.19 -6.32 -12.47
C TRP A 109 -11.34 -7.75 -12.01
N SER A 110 -11.54 -8.68 -12.95
CA SER A 110 -11.36 -10.11 -12.64
C SER A 110 -9.87 -10.48 -12.60
N LEU A 111 -9.52 -11.60 -11.96
CA LEU A 111 -8.14 -12.08 -11.94
C LEU A 111 -7.63 -12.41 -13.35
N GLU A 112 -8.48 -13.04 -14.16
CA GLU A 112 -8.16 -13.41 -15.55
C GLU A 112 -7.89 -12.16 -16.41
N GLU A 113 -8.78 -11.18 -16.32
CA GLU A 113 -8.63 -9.89 -16.99
C GLU A 113 -7.34 -9.17 -16.57
N PHE A 114 -7.07 -9.12 -15.26
CA PHE A 114 -5.87 -8.47 -14.73
C PHE A 114 -4.58 -9.13 -15.25
N LEU A 115 -4.52 -10.46 -15.27
CA LEU A 115 -3.37 -11.20 -15.77
C LEU A 115 -3.27 -11.14 -17.31
N GLY A 116 -4.40 -11.12 -18.01
CA GLY A 116 -4.50 -11.03 -19.46
C GLY A 116 -4.12 -9.65 -20.01
N ALA A 117 -4.36 -8.58 -19.25
CA ALA A 117 -4.07 -7.21 -19.67
C ALA A 117 -2.58 -6.88 -19.80
N ARG A 118 -1.67 -7.85 -19.55
CA ARG A 118 -0.21 -7.66 -19.65
C ARG A 118 0.22 -6.37 -18.97
N LEU A 119 -0.25 -6.15 -17.75
CA LEU A 119 0.31 -5.16 -16.83
C LEU A 119 1.69 -5.66 -16.38
N LEU A 120 2.62 -5.80 -17.32
CA LEU A 120 4.01 -6.13 -17.02
C LEU A 120 4.55 -4.96 -16.19
N PRO A 121 5.28 -5.26 -15.11
CA PRO A 121 6.10 -4.24 -14.49
C PRO A 121 7.04 -3.69 -15.56
N HIS A 122 7.17 -2.36 -15.68
CA HIS A 122 8.09 -1.72 -16.63
C HIS A 122 9.57 -2.12 -16.45
N TRP A 123 9.92 -2.78 -15.35
CA TRP A 123 11.24 -3.37 -15.12
C TRP A 123 11.39 -4.79 -15.70
N ALA A 124 10.29 -5.45 -16.09
CA ALA A 124 10.29 -6.77 -16.72
C ALA A 124 10.54 -6.71 -18.24
N SER A 125 10.62 -5.52 -18.82
CA SER A 125 10.89 -5.29 -20.26
C SER A 125 12.36 -5.10 -20.61
N THR A 126 13.30 -5.34 -19.67
CA THR A 126 14.74 -5.12 -19.89
C THR A 126 15.49 -6.42 -20.19
N THR A 127 15.00 -7.23 -21.13
CA THR A 127 15.76 -8.38 -21.68
C THR A 127 15.77 -8.33 -23.19
#